data_AF-A0AAX6IM50-F1
#
_entry.id   AF-A0AAX6IM50-F1
#
_cell.length_a   1.000
_cell.length_b   1.000
_cell.length_c   1.000
_cell.angle_alpha   90.00
_cell.angle_beta   90.00
_cell.angle_gamma   90.00
#
_symmetry.space_group_name_H-M   'P 1'
#
loop_
_entity.id
_entity.type
_entity.pdbx_description
1 polymer ?
#
loop_
_entity_poly.entity_id
_entity_poly.type
_entity_poly.pdbx_seq_one_letter_code
_entity_poly.pdbx_strand_id
1 'polypeptide(L)'
;MVELLHMPKIYSLLIVRLVLGCIVLSALRLFRIQVRRIFGHHVEAFFVILTTLQFHLLFYCTRPLPNILAFTLVNLAYSFWLKGNFFATLKCLTFATAVFRCDTVLLFGPIGLELLLSKSISLWKAVKCCICSALLFIGVTVLLDSIIWQKVLWPELDVFWFNSVLNKSSEWGTHSFHWYFTSALPRSLLVAYPLSMLGVLLDRRALRYVAPVFTFVLLYSKLPHKELRFIIGSLPIFNMSAAIAASRVYHNRKKNMWRWFYIAMLGSFLVSLGCSVITFMASYNNYPGAHALQALHQKGSSKYIRDKLVHIDPFAAMNGISRFSEDSRWRYSKEEGISLDEYGNRNFTFLLNEHPYIDGFKCLFAVEGFSGAQLQIGFPPVLLFKEAKVFVHGSLRDQDVALLSWPGCL
;
A
#
# COMPACT_ATOMS: atom_id res chain seq x y z
N MET A 1 24.77 10.20 0.08
CA MET A 1 25.10 10.30 -1.37
C MET A 1 24.32 11.42 -2.07
N VAL A 2 23.00 11.51 -1.93
CA VAL A 2 22.20 12.60 -2.57
C VAL A 2 22.36 13.97 -1.88
N GLU A 3 22.45 14.02 -0.56
CA GLU A 3 22.77 15.27 0.17
C GLU A 3 24.19 15.76 -0.12
N LEU A 4 25.12 14.85 -0.38
CA LEU A 4 26.49 15.17 -0.80
C LEU A 4 26.53 15.85 -2.18
N LEU A 5 25.51 15.60 -3.01
CA LEU A 5 25.37 16.14 -4.38
C LEU A 5 24.46 17.38 -4.43
N HIS A 6 24.04 17.93 -3.28
CA HIS A 6 23.11 19.07 -3.18
C HIS A 6 21.80 18.90 -3.98
N MET A 7 21.39 17.66 -4.24
CA MET A 7 20.16 17.39 -4.99
C MET A 7 18.93 17.45 -4.08
N PRO A 8 17.78 17.93 -4.59
CA PRO A 8 16.51 17.95 -3.86
C PRO A 8 16.19 16.59 -3.21
N LYS A 9 15.70 16.62 -1.96
CA LYS A 9 15.37 15.43 -1.15
C LYS A 9 14.43 14.46 -1.87
N ILE A 10 13.56 14.95 -2.76
CA ILE A 10 12.64 14.14 -3.56
C ILE A 10 13.34 13.08 -4.42
N TYR A 11 14.57 13.33 -4.90
CA TYR A 11 15.31 12.35 -5.68
C TYR A 11 15.72 11.13 -4.85
N SER A 12 16.05 11.32 -3.57
CA SER A 12 16.31 10.22 -2.63
C SER A 12 15.09 9.31 -2.50
N LEU A 13 13.89 9.90 -2.38
CA LEU A 13 12.65 9.14 -2.31
C LEU A 13 12.44 8.35 -3.61
N LEU A 14 12.59 8.97 -4.78
CA LEU A 14 12.43 8.29 -6.06
C LEU A 14 13.40 7.10 -6.22
N ILE A 15 14.67 7.27 -5.85
CA ILE A 15 15.67 6.19 -5.89
C ILE A 15 15.26 5.02 -4.99
N VAL A 16 14.88 5.30 -3.74
CA VAL A 16 14.44 4.25 -2.80
C VAL A 16 13.21 3.51 -3.34
N ARG A 17 12.25 4.23 -3.93
CA ARG A 17 11.05 3.64 -4.53
C ARG A 17 11.36 2.78 -5.76
N LEU A 18 12.32 3.19 -6.59
CA LEU A 18 12.79 2.40 -7.73
C LEU A 18 13.48 1.12 -7.27
N VAL A 19 14.40 1.20 -6.31
CA VAL A 19 15.10 0.05 -5.74
C VAL A 19 14.10 -0.94 -5.13
N LEU A 20 13.16 -0.45 -4.32
CA LEU A 20 12.10 -1.28 -3.73
C LEU A 20 11.24 -1.93 -4.82
N GLY A 21 10.86 -1.18 -5.85
CA GLY A 21 10.13 -1.71 -7.01
C GLY A 21 10.88 -2.85 -7.71
N CYS A 22 12.18 -2.69 -7.96
CA CYS A 22 13.02 -3.73 -8.55
C CYS A 22 13.10 -4.98 -7.67
N ILE A 23 13.20 -4.82 -6.35
CA ILE A 23 13.23 -5.93 -5.39
C ILE A 23 11.90 -6.70 -5.41
N VAL A 24 10.77 -5.99 -5.35
CA VAL A 24 9.42 -6.60 -5.39
C VAL A 24 9.19 -7.31 -6.73
N LEU A 25 9.55 -6.70 -7.86
CA LEU A 25 9.43 -7.31 -9.18
C LEU A 25 10.32 -8.55 -9.32
N SER A 26 11.51 -8.55 -8.72
CA SER A 26 12.40 -9.72 -8.70
C SER A 26 11.78 -10.88 -7.91
N ALA A 27 11.19 -10.59 -6.75
CA ALA A 27 10.46 -11.56 -5.95
C ALA A 27 9.26 -12.15 -6.70
N LEU A 28 8.44 -11.30 -7.32
CA LEU A 28 7.31 -11.71 -8.15
C LEU A 28 7.75 -12.53 -9.37
N ARG A 29 8.89 -12.19 -9.99
CA ARG A 29 9.47 -12.97 -11.09
C ARG A 29 9.85 -14.38 -10.63
N LEU A 30 10.48 -14.52 -9.47
CA LEU A 30 10.84 -15.84 -8.91
C LEU A 30 9.59 -16.68 -8.62
N PHE A 31 8.53 -16.07 -8.10
CA PHE A 31 7.24 -16.73 -7.92
C PHE A 31 6.63 -17.16 -9.26
N ARG A 32 6.56 -16.25 -10.23
CA ARG A 32 6.05 -16.50 -11.60
C ARG A 32 6.76 -17.67 -12.28
N ILE A 33 8.08 -17.79 -12.15
CA ILE A 33 8.85 -18.90 -12.73
C ILE A 33 8.39 -20.25 -12.14
N GLN A 34 8.07 -20.32 -10.85
CA GLN A 34 7.56 -21.58 -10.28
C GLN A 34 6.12 -21.87 -10.70
N VAL A 35 5.28 -20.83 -10.84
CA VAL A 35 3.93 -20.97 -11.42
C VAL A 35 4.00 -21.58 -12.82
N ARG A 36 4.91 -21.07 -13.68
CA ARG A 36 5.18 -21.64 -15.01
C ARG A 36 5.59 -23.11 -14.94
N ARG A 37 6.48 -23.48 -14.02
CA ARG A 37 7.00 -24.84 -13.90
C ARG A 37 5.92 -25.86 -13.51
N ILE A 38 4.98 -25.47 -12.65
CA ILE A 38 3.94 -26.38 -12.14
C ILE A 38 2.70 -26.40 -13.03
N PHE A 39 2.28 -25.24 -13.54
CA PHE A 39 1.00 -25.07 -14.22
C PHE A 39 1.13 -24.73 -15.73
N GLY A 40 2.34 -24.50 -16.22
CA GLY A 40 2.64 -24.27 -17.63
C GLY A 40 2.67 -22.80 -18.06
N HIS A 41 3.06 -22.59 -19.32
CA HIS A 41 3.29 -21.27 -19.92
C HIS A 41 2.03 -20.40 -20.04
N HIS A 42 0.88 -21.00 -20.35
CA HIS A 42 -0.37 -20.24 -20.46
C HIS A 42 -0.81 -19.66 -19.11
N VAL A 43 -0.60 -20.40 -18.00
CA VAL A 43 -0.90 -19.90 -16.65
C VAL A 43 0.06 -18.79 -16.26
N GLU A 44 1.35 -18.88 -16.61
CA GLU A 44 2.28 -17.75 -16.46
C GLU A 44 1.78 -16.49 -17.18
N ALA A 45 1.38 -16.62 -18.45
CA ALA A 45 0.92 -15.48 -19.23
C ALA A 45 -0.31 -14.81 -18.59
N PHE A 46 -1.32 -15.59 -18.22
CA PHE A 46 -2.50 -15.05 -17.54
C PHE A 46 -2.19 -14.49 -16.16
N PHE A 47 -1.26 -15.07 -15.40
CA PHE A 47 -0.81 -14.52 -14.13
C PHE A 47 -0.23 -13.12 -14.30
N VAL A 48 0.62 -12.91 -15.32
CA VAL A 48 1.17 -11.58 -15.63
C VAL A 48 0.07 -10.61 -16.03
N ILE A 49 -0.81 -11.00 -16.96
CA ILE A 49 -1.93 -10.15 -17.41
C ILE A 49 -2.78 -9.69 -16.23
N LEU A 50 -3.25 -10.63 -15.39
CA LEU A 50 -4.07 -10.32 -14.23
C LEU A 50 -3.35 -9.41 -13.23
N THR A 51 -2.07 -9.68 -12.96
CA THR A 51 -1.24 -8.84 -12.08
C THR A 51 -1.09 -7.41 -12.63
N THR A 52 -0.92 -7.25 -13.94
CA THR A 52 -0.81 -5.93 -14.58
C THR A 52 -2.14 -5.17 -14.65
N LEU A 53 -3.26 -5.87 -14.63
CA LEU A 53 -4.60 -5.28 -14.62
C LEU A 53 -5.04 -4.77 -13.26
N GLN A 54 -4.27 -4.99 -12.19
CA GLN A 54 -4.64 -4.66 -10.81
C GLN A 54 -3.94 -3.39 -10.31
N PHE A 55 -4.71 -2.32 -10.13
CA PHE A 55 -4.21 -1.05 -9.60
C PHE A 55 -3.54 -1.21 -8.22
N HIS A 56 -4.22 -1.82 -7.25
CA HIS A 56 -3.78 -1.83 -5.86
C HIS A 56 -2.40 -2.47 -5.68
N LEU A 57 -2.17 -3.63 -6.29
CA LEU A 57 -0.87 -4.30 -6.20
C LEU A 57 0.25 -3.40 -6.74
N LEU A 58 0.10 -2.88 -7.95
CA LEU A 58 1.11 -2.02 -8.60
C LEU A 58 1.32 -0.71 -7.83
N PHE A 59 0.24 -0.11 -7.33
CA PHE A 59 0.26 1.12 -6.54
C PHE A 59 1.10 0.99 -5.26
N TYR A 60 1.01 -0.17 -4.60
CA TYR A 60 1.73 -0.42 -3.35
C TYR A 60 3.17 -0.90 -3.55
N CYS A 61 3.50 -1.58 -4.66
CA CYS A 61 4.81 -2.20 -4.89
C CYS A 61 6.04 -1.26 -4.75
N THR A 62 5.85 0.05 -4.93
CA THR A 62 6.93 1.05 -4.84
C THR A 62 6.87 1.90 -3.58
N ARG A 63 5.98 1.61 -2.63
CA ARG A 63 5.82 2.42 -1.41
C ARG A 63 6.60 1.77 -0.26
N PRO A 64 7.46 2.54 0.45
CA PRO A 64 8.28 2.02 1.55
C PRO A 64 7.44 1.81 2.82
N LEU A 65 6.51 0.85 2.74
CA LEU A 65 5.68 0.42 3.85
C LEU A 65 6.22 -0.93 4.36
N PRO A 66 6.20 -1.20 5.67
CA PRO A 66 6.59 -2.50 6.21
C PRO A 66 5.83 -3.67 5.56
N ASN A 67 4.55 -3.44 5.20
CA ASN A 67 3.73 -4.39 4.43
C ASN A 67 4.37 -4.84 3.12
N ILE A 68 5.09 -3.95 2.43
CA ILE A 68 5.66 -4.21 1.10
C ILE A 68 7.03 -4.88 1.20
N LEU A 69 7.78 -4.55 2.24
CA LEU A 69 9.00 -5.28 2.60
C LEU A 69 8.66 -6.73 2.99
N ALA A 70 7.65 -6.92 3.84
CA ALA A 70 7.11 -8.24 4.16
C ALA A 70 6.55 -8.96 2.92
N PHE A 71 5.80 -8.26 2.06
CA PHE A 71 5.27 -8.79 0.80
C PHE A 71 6.36 -9.38 -0.10
N THR A 72 7.52 -8.72 -0.20
CA THR A 72 8.68 -9.24 -0.96
C THR A 72 9.09 -10.62 -0.47
N LEU A 73 9.24 -10.76 0.85
CA LEU A 73 9.65 -12.02 1.47
C LEU A 73 8.57 -13.09 1.38
N VAL A 74 7.30 -12.71 1.48
CA VAL A 74 6.16 -13.60 1.27
C VAL A 74 6.17 -14.17 -0.15
N ASN A 75 6.45 -13.35 -1.18
CA ASN A 75 6.59 -13.85 -2.56
C ASN A 75 7.79 -14.80 -2.73
N LEU A 76 8.92 -14.50 -2.08
CA LEU A 76 10.06 -15.43 -2.03
C LEU A 76 9.67 -16.75 -1.35
N ALA A 77 8.96 -16.68 -0.22
CA ALA A 77 8.48 -17.85 0.51
C ALA A 77 7.55 -18.70 -0.34
N TYR A 78 6.63 -18.08 -1.09
CA TYR A 78 5.79 -18.78 -2.05
C TYR A 78 6.58 -19.41 -3.19
N SER A 79 7.58 -18.73 -3.73
CA SER A 79 8.48 -19.31 -4.74
C SER A 79 9.19 -20.56 -4.18
N PHE A 80 9.75 -20.49 -2.97
CA PHE A 80 10.38 -21.65 -2.34
C PHE A 80 9.39 -22.77 -2.03
N TRP A 81 8.16 -22.42 -1.65
CA TRP A 81 7.11 -23.39 -1.33
C TRP A 81 6.69 -24.18 -2.57
N LEU A 82 6.43 -23.48 -3.68
CA LEU A 82 6.15 -24.10 -4.98
C LEU A 82 7.35 -24.93 -5.48
N LYS A 83 8.58 -24.47 -5.24
CA LYS A 83 9.80 -25.23 -5.59
C LYS A 83 9.99 -26.49 -4.72
N GLY A 84 9.30 -26.61 -3.59
CA GLY A 84 9.48 -27.70 -2.62
C GLY A 84 10.64 -27.49 -1.63
N ASN A 85 11.22 -26.29 -1.55
CA ASN A 85 12.23 -25.95 -0.55
C ASN A 85 11.56 -25.37 0.71
N PHE A 86 11.04 -26.26 1.54
CA PHE A 86 10.21 -25.88 2.67
C PHE A 86 10.98 -25.16 3.79
N PHE A 87 12.26 -25.49 4.02
CA PHE A 87 13.08 -24.79 5.00
C PHE A 87 13.34 -23.33 4.60
N ALA A 88 13.57 -23.06 3.31
CA ALA A 88 13.71 -21.69 2.83
C ALA A 88 12.38 -20.92 2.96
N THR A 89 11.24 -21.57 2.70
CA THR A 89 9.90 -20.99 2.97
C THR A 89 9.75 -20.56 4.43
N LEU A 90 10.04 -21.46 5.38
CA LEU A 90 9.96 -21.16 6.81
C LEU A 90 10.90 -20.00 7.21
N LYS A 91 12.13 -19.98 6.70
CA LYS A 91 13.10 -18.90 6.96
C LYS A 91 12.61 -17.55 6.45
N CYS A 92 12.10 -17.48 5.22
CA CYS A 92 11.57 -16.25 4.64
C CYS A 92 10.35 -15.73 5.41
N LEU A 93 9.42 -16.61 5.79
CA LEU A 93 8.25 -16.22 6.60
C LEU A 93 8.66 -15.77 8.00
N THR A 94 9.60 -16.47 8.64
CA THR A 94 10.13 -16.08 9.96
C THR A 94 10.79 -14.70 9.89
N PHE A 95 11.58 -14.42 8.85
CA PHE A 95 12.19 -13.10 8.65
C PHE A 95 11.14 -12.01 8.45
N ALA A 96 10.12 -12.26 7.61
CA ALA A 96 9.03 -11.31 7.39
C ALA A 96 8.28 -10.99 8.68
N THR A 97 8.00 -12.02 9.50
CA THR A 97 7.29 -11.89 10.77
C THR A 97 8.10 -11.22 11.86
N ALA A 98 9.36 -11.59 12.03
CA ALA A 98 10.17 -11.10 13.14
C ALA A 98 10.68 -9.67 12.94
N VAL A 99 10.93 -9.26 11.69
CA VAL A 99 11.62 -7.99 11.37
C VAL A 99 10.70 -6.92 10.83
N PHE A 100 9.76 -7.29 9.94
CA PHE A 100 8.96 -6.27 9.24
C PHE A 100 7.54 -6.17 9.74
N ARG A 101 6.90 -7.30 10.07
CA ARG A 101 5.46 -7.35 10.32
C ARG A 101 5.02 -8.58 11.08
N CYS A 102 4.79 -8.45 12.39
CA CYS A 102 4.37 -9.55 13.25
C CYS A 102 3.03 -10.18 12.86
N ASP A 103 2.11 -9.41 12.27
CA ASP A 103 0.79 -9.86 11.79
C ASP A 103 0.87 -10.87 10.63
N THR A 104 2.01 -10.92 9.91
CA THR A 104 2.27 -11.98 8.92
C THR A 104 2.34 -13.37 9.54
N VAL A 105 2.41 -13.49 10.87
CA VAL A 105 2.24 -14.76 11.58
C VAL A 105 0.91 -15.43 11.24
N LEU A 106 -0.14 -14.64 10.96
CA LEU A 106 -1.45 -15.15 10.55
C LEU A 106 -1.43 -15.82 9.18
N LEU A 107 -0.45 -15.49 8.34
CA LEU A 107 -0.18 -16.17 7.07
C LEU A 107 0.79 -17.34 7.26
N PHE A 108 1.80 -17.15 8.10
CA PHE A 108 2.79 -18.17 8.41
C PHE A 108 2.13 -19.40 9.04
N GLY A 109 1.29 -19.24 10.05
CA GLY A 109 0.62 -20.35 10.74
C GLY A 109 -0.08 -21.33 9.80
N PRO A 110 -1.02 -20.88 8.93
CA PRO A 110 -1.69 -21.74 7.96
C PRO A 110 -0.74 -22.42 6.96
N ILE A 111 0.30 -21.74 6.47
CA ILE A 111 1.28 -22.35 5.56
C ILE A 111 2.10 -23.41 6.30
N GLY A 112 2.56 -23.11 7.51
CA GLY A 112 3.27 -24.07 8.37
C GLY A 112 2.42 -25.30 8.67
N LEU A 113 1.14 -25.10 8.96
CA LEU A 113 0.19 -26.19 9.18
C LEU A 113 0.01 -27.04 7.92
N GLU A 114 -0.12 -26.44 6.74
CA GLU A 114 -0.18 -27.18 5.47
C GLU A 114 1.08 -28.04 5.25
N LEU A 115 2.26 -27.50 5.54
CA LEU A 115 3.53 -28.23 5.41
C LEU A 115 3.62 -29.44 6.34
N LEU A 116 3.05 -29.32 7.55
CA LEU A 116 2.96 -30.42 8.52
C LEU A 116 1.92 -31.47 8.09
N LEU A 117 0.72 -31.03 7.69
CA LEU A 117 -0.37 -31.91 7.25
C LEU A 117 0.00 -32.69 5.99
N SER A 118 0.71 -32.05 5.06
CA SER A 118 1.24 -32.70 3.85
C SER A 118 2.46 -33.58 4.11
N LYS A 119 2.93 -33.70 5.37
CA LYS A 119 4.15 -34.42 5.77
C LYS A 119 5.40 -33.97 5.01
N SER A 120 5.40 -32.73 4.51
CA SER A 120 6.51 -32.13 3.76
C SER A 120 7.71 -31.83 4.67
N ILE A 121 7.47 -31.60 5.97
CA ILE A 121 8.51 -31.44 6.99
C ILE A 121 8.07 -32.14 8.30
N SER A 122 9.04 -32.69 9.04
CA SER A 122 8.84 -33.12 10.43
C SER A 122 8.66 -31.92 11.37
N LEU A 123 7.71 -32.01 12.32
CA LEU A 123 7.44 -30.97 13.32
C LEU A 123 8.70 -30.50 14.04
N TRP A 124 9.53 -31.42 14.53
CA TRP A 124 10.77 -31.07 15.25
C TRP A 124 11.77 -30.31 14.38
N LYS A 125 11.91 -30.70 13.11
CA LYS A 125 12.79 -30.01 12.16
C LYS A 125 12.26 -28.61 11.83
N ALA A 126 10.94 -28.47 11.68
CA ALA A 126 10.29 -27.19 11.44
C ALA A 126 10.48 -26.25 12.63
N VAL A 127 10.15 -26.70 13.84
CA VAL A 127 10.31 -25.92 15.09
C VAL A 127 11.75 -25.50 15.30
N LYS A 128 12.72 -26.42 15.17
CA LYS A 128 14.14 -26.09 15.27
C LYS A 128 14.56 -25.03 14.25
N CYS A 129 14.12 -25.16 13.00
CA CYS A 129 14.43 -24.19 11.96
C CYS A 129 13.83 -22.80 12.28
N CYS A 130 12.57 -22.74 12.68
CA CYS A 130 11.89 -21.50 13.02
C CYS A 130 12.53 -20.81 14.23
N ILE A 131 12.80 -21.53 15.31
CA ILE A 131 13.43 -20.97 16.52
C ILE A 131 14.83 -20.44 16.19
N CYS A 132 15.67 -21.22 15.53
CA CYS A 132 17.03 -20.77 15.17
C CYS A 132 17.00 -19.52 14.28
N SER A 133 16.07 -19.48 13.32
CA SER A 133 15.93 -18.33 12.42
C SER A 133 15.35 -17.12 13.16
N ALA A 134 14.37 -17.31 14.03
CA ALA A 134 13.76 -16.25 14.83
C ALA A 134 14.78 -15.61 15.77
N LEU A 135 15.58 -16.40 16.50
CA LEU A 135 16.63 -15.89 17.39
C LEU A 135 17.66 -15.06 16.60
N LEU A 136 18.08 -15.55 15.44
CA LEU A 136 19.00 -14.81 14.56
C LEU A 136 18.40 -13.48 14.10
N PHE A 137 17.18 -13.50 13.55
CA PHE A 137 16.57 -12.30 12.98
C PHE A 137 16.13 -11.29 14.03
N ILE A 138 15.61 -11.75 15.18
CA ILE A 138 15.31 -10.91 16.34
C ILE A 138 16.61 -10.27 16.86
N GLY A 139 17.70 -11.04 16.98
CA GLY A 139 19.00 -10.49 17.37
C GLY A 139 19.49 -9.40 16.42
N VAL A 140 19.33 -9.59 15.11
CA VAL A 140 19.72 -8.59 14.10
C VAL A 140 18.87 -7.32 14.16
N THR A 141 17.53 -7.43 14.21
CA THR A 141 16.66 -6.24 14.32
C THR A 141 16.89 -5.52 15.64
N VAL A 142 16.97 -6.23 16.77
CA VAL A 142 17.26 -5.60 18.06
C VAL A 142 18.59 -4.88 18.03
N LEU A 143 19.66 -5.48 17.48
CA LEU A 143 20.96 -4.81 17.39
C LEU A 143 20.88 -3.53 16.54
N LEU A 144 20.35 -3.62 15.32
CA LEU A 144 20.31 -2.50 14.38
C LEU A 144 19.38 -1.39 14.87
N ASP A 145 18.17 -1.74 15.28
CA ASP A 145 17.18 -0.78 15.75
C ASP A 145 17.62 -0.15 17.06
N SER A 146 18.29 -0.88 17.96
CA SER A 146 18.79 -0.28 19.20
C SER A 146 19.87 0.77 18.96
N ILE A 147 20.71 0.57 17.94
CA ILE A 147 21.70 1.57 17.50
C ILE A 147 20.99 2.78 16.88
N ILE A 148 19.98 2.57 16.04
CA ILE A 148 19.28 3.67 15.37
C ILE A 148 18.46 4.50 16.36
N TRP A 149 17.74 3.84 17.27
CA TRP A 149 16.83 4.46 18.22
C TRP A 149 17.48 4.87 19.54
N GLN A 150 18.77 4.54 19.74
CA GLN A 150 19.52 4.84 20.97
C GLN A 150 18.87 4.27 22.24
N LYS A 151 18.11 3.18 22.12
CA LYS A 151 17.47 2.45 23.22
C LYS A 151 17.30 0.99 22.82
N VAL A 152 17.35 0.05 23.78
CA VAL A 152 17.09 -1.37 23.48
C VAL A 152 15.65 -1.52 23.00
N LEU A 153 15.47 -1.94 21.75
CA LEU A 153 14.16 -1.96 21.11
C LEU A 153 14.04 -3.16 20.16
N TRP A 154 12.95 -3.92 20.28
CA TRP A 154 12.43 -4.77 19.22
C TRP A 154 11.18 -4.09 18.64
N PRO A 155 11.26 -3.44 17.47
CA PRO A 155 10.16 -2.61 16.97
C PRO A 155 8.85 -3.38 16.84
N GLU A 156 8.89 -4.60 16.31
CA GLU A 156 7.69 -5.41 16.10
C GLU A 156 7.05 -5.89 17.41
N LEU A 157 7.84 -6.04 18.50
CA LEU A 157 7.28 -6.35 19.82
C LEU A 157 6.50 -5.18 20.38
N ASP A 158 7.04 -3.96 20.28
CA ASP A 158 6.36 -2.74 20.72
C ASP A 158 5.07 -2.52 19.91
N VAL A 159 5.12 -2.75 18.59
CA VAL A 159 3.95 -2.68 17.71
C VAL A 159 2.91 -3.73 18.09
N PHE A 160 3.33 -4.96 18.38
CA PHE A 160 2.43 -6.02 18.84
C PHE A 160 1.78 -5.66 20.19
N TRP A 161 2.58 -5.17 21.14
CA TRP A 161 2.10 -4.76 22.45
C TRP A 161 1.06 -3.63 22.33
N PHE A 162 1.39 -2.58 21.58
CA PHE A 162 0.49 -1.45 21.38
C PHE A 162 -0.82 -1.83 20.67
N ASN A 163 -0.75 -2.63 19.61
CA ASN A 163 -1.93 -2.91 18.79
C ASN A 163 -2.78 -4.07 19.31
N SER A 164 -2.15 -5.15 19.77
CA SER A 164 -2.85 -6.38 20.18
C SER A 164 -3.10 -6.45 21.68
N VAL A 165 -2.18 -5.95 22.52
CA VAL A 165 -2.34 -6.00 23.98
C VAL A 165 -3.11 -4.78 24.49
N LEU A 166 -2.76 -3.58 24.04
CA LEU A 166 -3.47 -2.34 24.44
C LEU A 166 -4.74 -2.07 23.61
N ASN A 167 -5.01 -2.87 22.58
CA ASN A 167 -6.19 -2.78 21.70
C ASN A 167 -6.42 -1.39 21.06
N LYS A 168 -5.34 -0.62 20.88
CA LYS A 168 -5.36 0.75 20.34
C LYS A 168 -5.58 0.81 18.82
N SER A 169 -5.50 -0.33 18.13
CA SER A 169 -5.78 -0.41 16.70
C SER A 169 -7.21 0.02 16.33
N SER A 170 -8.16 -0.06 17.27
CA SER A 170 -9.55 0.35 17.07
C SER A 170 -9.75 1.87 16.92
N GLU A 171 -8.81 2.70 17.39
CA GLU A 171 -8.85 4.16 17.27
C GLU A 171 -8.74 4.64 15.82
N TRP A 172 -8.18 3.79 14.94
CA TRP A 172 -8.03 4.07 13.50
C TRP A 172 -9.24 3.60 12.67
N GLY A 173 -10.39 3.41 13.33
CA GLY A 173 -11.63 2.96 12.72
C GLY A 173 -11.78 1.45 12.67
N THR A 174 -13.03 0.99 12.61
CA THR A 174 -13.38 -0.44 12.60
C THR A 174 -14.26 -0.79 11.41
N HIS A 175 -14.13 -2.03 10.95
CA HIS A 175 -14.90 -2.56 9.83
C HIS A 175 -15.49 -3.93 10.17
N SER A 176 -16.61 -4.27 9.55
CA SER A 176 -17.28 -5.56 9.71
C SER A 176 -16.37 -6.74 9.32
N PHE A 177 -16.68 -7.93 9.85
CA PHE A 177 -15.91 -9.16 9.56
C PHE A 177 -15.80 -9.47 8.06
N HIS A 178 -16.88 -9.25 7.30
CA HIS A 178 -16.95 -9.58 5.88
C HIS A 178 -16.24 -8.55 4.96
N TRP A 179 -15.74 -7.43 5.49
CA TRP A 179 -15.19 -6.32 4.72
C TRP A 179 -14.06 -6.74 3.75
N TYR A 180 -13.19 -7.67 4.14
CA TYR A 180 -12.15 -8.16 3.23
C TYR A 180 -12.75 -8.90 2.01
N PHE A 181 -13.82 -9.65 2.20
CA PHE A 181 -14.46 -10.45 1.14
C PHE A 181 -15.42 -9.62 0.27
N THR A 182 -16.09 -8.63 0.85
CA THR A 182 -17.07 -7.80 0.12
C THR A 182 -16.45 -6.55 -0.49
N SER A 183 -15.34 -6.05 0.06
CA SER A 183 -14.77 -4.76 -0.33
C SER A 183 -13.30 -4.85 -0.74
N ALA A 184 -12.42 -5.39 0.11
CA ALA A 184 -10.98 -5.32 -0.17
C ALA A 184 -10.53 -6.25 -1.31
N LEU A 185 -10.91 -7.53 -1.27
CA LEU A 185 -10.56 -8.52 -2.29
C LEU A 185 -11.19 -8.19 -3.65
N PRO A 186 -12.49 -7.86 -3.76
CA PRO A 186 -13.06 -7.45 -5.05
C PRO A 186 -12.36 -6.25 -5.67
N ARG A 187 -12.04 -5.21 -4.87
CA ARG A 187 -11.32 -4.01 -5.35
C ARG A 187 -9.87 -4.28 -5.71
N SER A 188 -9.22 -5.24 -5.03
CA SER A 188 -7.81 -5.57 -5.28
C SER A 188 -7.63 -6.48 -6.49
N LEU A 189 -8.48 -7.51 -6.61
CA LEU A 189 -8.34 -8.58 -7.58
C LEU A 189 -9.13 -8.33 -8.87
N LEU A 190 -10.18 -7.51 -8.83
CA LEU A 190 -11.08 -7.22 -9.96
C LEU A 190 -11.58 -8.54 -10.58
N VAL A 191 -11.43 -8.73 -11.90
CA VAL A 191 -11.77 -9.99 -12.59
C VAL A 191 -11.06 -11.23 -12.00
N ALA A 192 -9.88 -11.07 -11.40
CA ALA A 192 -9.20 -12.19 -10.76
C ALA A 192 -9.97 -12.71 -9.55
N TYR A 193 -10.85 -11.93 -8.93
CA TYR A 193 -11.62 -12.38 -7.77
C TYR A 193 -12.54 -13.57 -8.10
N PRO A 194 -13.54 -13.43 -9.00
CA PRO A 194 -14.39 -14.56 -9.38
C PRO A 194 -13.60 -15.68 -10.09
N LEU A 195 -12.59 -15.33 -10.91
CA LEU A 195 -11.76 -16.34 -11.57
C LEU A 195 -10.94 -17.16 -10.56
N SER A 196 -10.50 -16.57 -9.45
CA SER A 196 -9.72 -17.29 -8.43
C SER A 196 -10.54 -18.39 -7.76
N MET A 197 -11.84 -18.14 -7.53
CA MET A 197 -12.77 -19.14 -7.00
C MET A 197 -12.98 -20.26 -8.00
N LEU A 198 -13.16 -19.91 -9.28
CA LEU A 198 -13.28 -20.89 -10.38
C LEU A 198 -12.00 -21.73 -10.54
N GLY A 199 -10.82 -21.14 -10.33
CA GLY A 199 -9.53 -21.84 -10.43
C GLY A 199 -9.40 -23.01 -9.47
N VAL A 200 -9.85 -22.83 -8.22
CA VAL A 200 -9.86 -23.89 -7.20
C VAL A 200 -10.82 -25.02 -7.59
N LEU A 201 -11.95 -24.70 -8.20
CA LEU A 201 -12.93 -25.69 -8.66
C LEU A 201 -12.42 -26.49 -9.87
N LEU A 202 -11.68 -25.83 -10.78
CA LEU A 202 -11.19 -26.44 -12.01
C LEU A 202 -9.90 -27.25 -11.84
N ASP A 203 -9.03 -26.87 -10.90
CA ASP A 203 -7.79 -27.59 -10.59
C ASP A 203 -7.59 -27.71 -9.08
N ARG A 204 -7.78 -28.94 -8.56
CA ARG A 204 -7.62 -29.25 -7.13
C ARG A 204 -6.21 -29.01 -6.62
N ARG A 205 -5.18 -28.97 -7.49
CA ARG A 205 -3.81 -28.65 -7.08
C ARG A 205 -3.69 -27.21 -6.54
N ALA A 206 -4.53 -26.29 -7.01
CA ALA A 206 -4.56 -24.92 -6.52
C ALA A 206 -5.03 -24.84 -5.06
N LEU A 207 -5.89 -25.76 -4.61
CA LEU A 207 -6.45 -25.76 -3.25
C LEU A 207 -5.35 -25.84 -2.18
N ARG A 208 -4.28 -26.60 -2.45
CA ARG A 208 -3.12 -26.73 -1.55
C ARG A 208 -2.51 -25.37 -1.19
N TYR A 209 -2.52 -24.43 -2.13
CA TYR A 209 -1.95 -23.10 -1.95
C TYR A 209 -2.98 -22.06 -1.53
N VAL A 210 -4.19 -22.13 -2.09
CA VAL A 210 -5.26 -21.16 -1.82
C VAL A 210 -5.84 -21.35 -0.42
N ALA A 211 -5.95 -22.58 0.09
CA ALA A 211 -6.56 -22.82 1.41
C ALA A 211 -5.81 -22.11 2.55
N PRO A 212 -4.48 -22.23 2.70
CA PRO A 212 -3.74 -21.48 3.73
C PRO A 212 -3.90 -19.96 3.62
N VAL A 213 -3.89 -19.42 2.40
CA VAL A 213 -4.03 -17.98 2.15
C VAL A 213 -5.46 -17.49 2.41
N PHE A 214 -6.46 -18.30 2.10
CA PHE A 214 -7.85 -18.02 2.41
C PHE A 214 -8.07 -18.04 3.94
N THR A 215 -7.49 -19.01 4.65
CA THR A 215 -7.49 -19.04 6.12
C THR A 215 -6.82 -17.81 6.70
N PHE A 216 -5.71 -17.34 6.14
CA PHE A 216 -5.09 -16.08 6.54
C PHE A 216 -6.06 -14.90 6.45
N VAL A 217 -6.76 -14.72 5.33
CA VAL A 217 -7.74 -13.63 5.18
C VAL A 217 -8.88 -13.78 6.19
N LEU A 218 -9.38 -15.01 6.42
CA LEU A 218 -10.40 -15.27 7.43
C LEU A 218 -9.95 -14.93 8.86
N LEU A 219 -8.72 -15.28 9.21
CA LEU A 219 -8.15 -14.96 10.53
C LEU A 219 -7.98 -13.45 10.68
N TYR A 220 -7.46 -12.78 9.66
CA TYR A 220 -7.30 -11.33 9.67
C TYR A 220 -8.65 -10.59 9.71
N SER A 221 -9.71 -11.14 9.08
CA SER A 221 -11.07 -10.60 9.14
C SER A 221 -11.63 -10.48 10.56
N LYS A 222 -11.14 -11.26 11.52
CA LYS A 222 -11.56 -11.18 12.93
C LYS A 222 -11.05 -9.92 13.62
N LEU A 223 -9.98 -9.30 13.13
CA LEU A 223 -9.43 -8.08 13.71
C LEU A 223 -10.33 -6.88 13.38
N PRO A 224 -10.62 -5.97 14.35
CA PRO A 224 -11.58 -4.89 14.17
C PRO A 224 -11.11 -3.87 13.12
N HIS A 225 -9.84 -3.46 13.22
CA HIS A 225 -9.21 -2.56 12.27
C HIS A 225 -8.74 -3.32 11.03
N LYS A 226 -9.07 -2.78 9.84
CA LYS A 226 -8.83 -3.44 8.56
C LYS A 226 -8.34 -2.46 7.52
N GLU A 227 -7.34 -2.87 6.76
CA GLU A 227 -6.83 -2.11 5.63
C GLU A 227 -6.42 -3.06 4.52
N LEU A 228 -6.57 -2.63 3.26
CA LEU A 228 -6.27 -3.47 2.10
C LEU A 228 -4.81 -3.93 2.09
N ARG A 229 -3.88 -3.07 2.52
CA ARG A 229 -2.44 -3.37 2.53
C ARG A 229 -2.07 -4.53 3.45
N PHE A 230 -2.87 -4.84 4.47
CA PHE A 230 -2.59 -5.94 5.40
C PHE A 230 -2.73 -7.31 4.74
N ILE A 231 -3.66 -7.46 3.80
CA ILE A 231 -3.88 -8.73 3.10
C ILE A 231 -3.15 -8.80 1.75
N ILE A 232 -2.28 -7.85 1.42
CA ILE A 232 -1.63 -7.78 0.10
C ILE A 232 -0.81 -9.03 -0.23
N GLY A 233 -0.27 -9.71 0.81
CA GLY A 233 0.39 -11.01 0.71
C GLY A 233 -0.47 -12.11 0.08
N SER A 234 -1.80 -12.01 0.14
CA SER A 234 -2.71 -13.00 -0.43
C SER A 234 -2.87 -12.91 -1.95
N LEU A 235 -2.67 -11.73 -2.53
CA LEU A 235 -3.01 -11.44 -3.93
C LEU A 235 -2.28 -12.34 -4.95
N PRO A 236 -0.97 -12.63 -4.82
CA PRO A 236 -0.26 -13.48 -5.78
C PRO A 236 -0.84 -14.90 -5.89
N ILE A 237 -1.29 -15.48 -4.79
CA ILE A 237 -1.86 -16.83 -4.78
C ILE A 237 -3.27 -16.85 -5.37
N PHE A 238 -4.08 -15.82 -5.11
CA PHE A 238 -5.37 -15.66 -5.80
C PHE A 238 -5.20 -15.41 -7.30
N ASN A 239 -4.20 -14.61 -7.70
CA ASN A 239 -3.86 -14.40 -9.11
C ASN A 239 -3.38 -15.69 -9.79
N MET A 240 -2.60 -16.52 -9.10
CA MET A 240 -2.22 -17.84 -9.59
C MET A 240 -3.47 -18.71 -9.84
N SER A 241 -4.39 -18.77 -8.88
CA SER A 241 -5.65 -19.52 -9.05
C SER A 241 -6.49 -18.99 -10.22
N ALA A 242 -6.64 -17.67 -10.33
CA ALA A 242 -7.36 -17.03 -11.41
C ALA A 242 -6.72 -17.29 -12.79
N ALA A 243 -5.39 -17.33 -12.85
CA ALA A 243 -4.65 -17.64 -14.06
C ALA A 243 -4.85 -19.10 -14.51
N ILE A 244 -4.99 -20.03 -13.57
CA ILE A 244 -5.33 -21.43 -13.88
C ILE A 244 -6.72 -21.50 -14.53
N ALA A 245 -7.71 -20.79 -13.97
CA ALA A 245 -9.05 -20.71 -14.55
C ALA A 245 -9.03 -20.11 -15.96
N ALA A 246 -8.36 -18.97 -16.12
CA ALA A 246 -8.24 -18.28 -17.40
C ALA A 246 -7.57 -19.16 -18.48
N SER A 247 -6.52 -19.88 -18.10
CA SER A 247 -5.86 -20.86 -18.96
C SER A 247 -6.81 -21.97 -19.39
N ARG A 248 -7.60 -22.53 -18.47
CA ARG A 248 -8.57 -23.59 -18.78
C ARG A 248 -9.67 -23.11 -19.73
N VAL A 249 -10.15 -21.88 -19.54
CA VAL A 249 -11.12 -21.24 -20.45
C VAL A 249 -10.51 -21.06 -21.84
N TYR A 250 -9.28 -20.54 -21.91
CA TYR A 250 -8.57 -20.34 -23.17
C TYR A 250 -8.35 -21.64 -23.95
N HIS A 251 -7.94 -22.73 -23.31
CA HIS A 251 -7.74 -24.01 -24.00
C HIS A 251 -9.03 -24.60 -24.57
N ASN A 252 -10.16 -24.41 -23.88
CA ASN A 252 -11.45 -24.94 -24.31
C ASN A 252 -12.25 -24.01 -25.23
N ARG A 253 -11.72 -22.83 -25.59
CA ARG A 253 -12.43 -21.76 -26.33
C ARG A 253 -13.11 -22.16 -27.65
N LYS A 254 -12.69 -23.27 -28.27
CA LYS A 254 -13.29 -23.80 -29.51
C LYS A 254 -14.62 -24.53 -29.27
N LYS A 255 -14.93 -24.94 -28.04
CA LYS A 255 -16.20 -25.60 -27.68
C LYS A 255 -17.30 -24.54 -27.51
N ASN A 256 -18.53 -24.84 -27.96
CA ASN A 256 -19.61 -23.85 -28.08
C ASN A 256 -19.87 -23.05 -26.78
N MET A 257 -20.09 -23.73 -25.65
CA MET A 257 -20.30 -23.06 -24.34
C MET A 257 -19.06 -22.31 -23.83
N TRP A 258 -17.86 -22.86 -24.06
CA TRP A 258 -16.60 -22.26 -23.60
C TRP A 258 -16.20 -21.04 -24.42
N ARG A 259 -16.69 -20.90 -25.65
CA ARG A 259 -16.53 -19.70 -26.46
C ARG A 259 -17.14 -18.49 -25.77
N TRP A 260 -18.33 -18.62 -25.20
CA TRP A 260 -19.00 -17.55 -24.46
C TRP A 260 -18.24 -17.19 -23.18
N PHE A 261 -17.78 -18.17 -22.40
CA PHE A 261 -16.92 -17.91 -21.24
C PHE A 261 -15.61 -17.20 -21.61
N TYR A 262 -15.02 -17.56 -22.75
CA TYR A 262 -13.82 -16.89 -23.26
C TYR A 262 -14.10 -15.43 -23.64
N ILE A 263 -15.20 -15.15 -24.36
CA ILE A 263 -15.60 -13.77 -24.69
C ILE A 263 -15.87 -12.96 -23.42
N ALA A 264 -16.59 -13.54 -22.45
CA ALA A 264 -16.86 -12.89 -21.17
C ALA A 264 -15.57 -12.62 -20.37
N MET A 265 -14.60 -13.55 -20.40
CA MET A 265 -13.29 -13.37 -19.78
C MET A 265 -12.52 -12.22 -20.42
N LEU A 266 -12.52 -12.11 -21.76
CA LEU A 266 -11.89 -10.97 -22.44
C LEU A 266 -12.58 -9.64 -22.11
N GLY A 267 -13.91 -9.61 -22.12
CA GLY A 267 -14.68 -8.43 -21.73
C GLY A 267 -14.38 -7.98 -20.29
N SER A 268 -14.30 -8.92 -19.36
CA SER A 268 -13.98 -8.62 -17.96
C SER A 268 -12.52 -8.18 -17.73
N PHE A 269 -11.58 -8.57 -18.60
CA PHE A 269 -10.23 -8.00 -18.60
C PHE A 269 -10.25 -6.53 -19.01
N LEU A 270 -11.02 -6.17 -20.04
CA LEU A 270 -11.18 -4.77 -20.47
C LEU A 270 -11.87 -3.93 -19.39
N VAL A 271 -12.90 -4.46 -18.74
CA VAL A 271 -13.55 -3.79 -17.60
C VAL A 271 -12.56 -3.60 -16.46
N SER A 272 -11.75 -4.60 -16.13
CA SER A 272 -10.72 -4.48 -15.08
C SER A 272 -9.67 -3.43 -15.42
N LEU A 273 -9.25 -3.35 -16.69
CA LEU A 273 -8.37 -2.29 -17.16
C LEU A 273 -9.00 -0.91 -16.95
N GLY A 274 -10.27 -0.73 -17.35
CA GLY A 274 -11.03 0.50 -17.13
C GLY A 274 -11.12 0.89 -15.64
N CYS A 275 -11.47 -0.06 -14.77
CA CYS A 275 -11.49 0.15 -13.33
C CYS A 275 -10.12 0.59 -12.77
N SER A 276 -9.04 -0.05 -13.23
CA SER A 276 -7.69 0.31 -12.80
C SER A 276 -7.25 1.69 -13.28
N VAL A 277 -7.62 2.10 -14.51
CA VAL A 277 -7.39 3.45 -15.03
C VAL A 277 -8.16 4.49 -14.21
N ILE A 278 -9.44 4.25 -13.92
CA ILE A 278 -10.26 5.16 -13.10
C ILE A 278 -9.66 5.30 -11.70
N THR A 279 -9.28 4.18 -11.08
CA THR A 279 -8.67 4.20 -9.74
C THR A 279 -7.31 4.90 -9.75
N PHE A 280 -6.52 4.73 -10.81
CA PHE A 280 -5.26 5.47 -11.01
C PHE A 280 -5.49 6.98 -11.11
N MET A 281 -6.46 7.42 -11.93
CA MET A 281 -6.82 8.83 -12.07
C MET A 281 -7.34 9.43 -10.75
N ALA A 282 -8.16 8.68 -10.00
CA ALA A 282 -8.61 9.09 -8.68
C ALA A 282 -7.43 9.24 -7.72
N SER A 283 -6.54 8.24 -7.68
CA SER A 283 -5.36 8.26 -6.82
C SER A 283 -4.38 9.38 -7.13
N TYR A 284 -4.26 9.80 -8.40
CA TYR A 284 -3.41 10.92 -8.78
C TYR A 284 -3.88 12.23 -8.13
N ASN A 285 -5.20 12.43 -8.04
CA ASN A 285 -5.82 13.62 -7.45
C ASN A 285 -6.02 13.53 -5.92
N ASN A 286 -5.49 12.50 -5.26
CA ASN A 286 -5.71 12.25 -3.83
C ASN A 286 -4.57 12.77 -2.94
N TYR A 287 -3.78 13.73 -3.43
CA TYR A 287 -2.66 14.35 -2.69
C TYR A 287 -2.70 15.89 -2.69
N PRO A 288 -3.83 16.52 -2.34
CA PRO A 288 -3.97 17.99 -2.40
C PRO A 288 -3.00 18.73 -1.47
N GLY A 289 -2.60 18.13 -0.34
CA GLY A 289 -1.63 18.75 0.58
C GLY A 289 -0.25 18.93 -0.06
N ALA A 290 0.24 17.92 -0.79
CA ALA A 290 1.50 18.01 -1.50
C ALA A 290 1.49 19.13 -2.56
N HIS A 291 0.39 19.22 -3.32
CA HIS A 291 0.19 20.25 -4.33
C HIS A 291 0.08 21.65 -3.70
N ALA A 292 -0.60 21.78 -2.57
CA ALA A 292 -0.72 23.03 -1.82
C ALA A 292 0.67 23.55 -1.39
N LEU A 293 1.49 22.67 -0.81
CA LEU A 293 2.83 23.03 -0.39
C LEU A 293 3.74 23.39 -1.57
N GLN A 294 3.65 22.63 -2.67
CA GLN A 294 4.42 22.93 -3.88
C GLN A 294 4.03 24.27 -4.49
N ALA A 295 2.73 24.58 -4.57
CA ALA A 295 2.23 25.85 -5.08
C ALA A 295 2.66 27.03 -4.18
N LEU A 296 2.68 26.83 -2.86
CA LEU A 296 3.19 27.81 -1.91
C LEU A 296 4.69 28.09 -2.14
N HIS A 297 5.51 27.04 -2.27
CA HIS A 297 6.95 27.21 -2.53
C HIS A 297 7.24 27.92 -3.86
N GLN A 298 6.48 27.61 -4.91
CA GLN A 298 6.64 28.25 -6.22
C GLN A 298 6.36 29.76 -6.15
N LYS A 299 5.29 30.16 -5.45
CA LYS A 299 4.93 31.57 -5.27
C LYS A 299 5.85 32.29 -4.27
N GLY A 300 6.30 31.59 -3.23
CA GLY A 300 7.21 32.13 -2.22
C GLY A 300 8.69 32.11 -2.59
N SER A 301 9.06 31.77 -3.83
CA SER A 301 10.46 31.86 -4.30
C SER A 301 10.97 33.32 -4.44
N SER A 302 10.13 34.31 -4.15
CA SER A 302 10.49 35.73 -4.12
C SER A 302 11.44 36.05 -2.96
N LYS A 303 12.33 37.03 -3.15
CA LYS A 303 13.38 37.43 -2.20
C LYS A 303 12.85 37.85 -0.81
N TYR A 304 11.55 38.17 -0.73
CA TYR A 304 10.84 38.63 0.46
C TYR A 304 10.35 37.50 1.39
N ILE A 305 10.32 36.25 0.93
CA ILE A 305 9.82 35.10 1.71
C ILE A 305 10.98 34.15 2.00
N ARG A 306 11.88 34.59 2.89
CA ARG A 306 12.90 33.70 3.48
C ARG A 306 12.57 33.47 4.95
N ASP A 307 12.82 32.26 5.42
CA ASP A 307 12.67 31.87 6.84
C ASP A 307 11.26 31.99 7.42
N LYS A 308 10.22 32.08 6.58
CA LYS A 308 8.83 32.10 7.04
C LYS A 308 8.41 30.72 7.59
N LEU A 309 7.55 30.75 8.61
CA LEU A 309 7.07 29.54 9.29
C LEU A 309 5.76 29.06 8.66
N VAL A 310 5.79 27.86 8.11
CA VAL A 310 4.64 27.16 7.51
C VAL A 310 4.20 26.08 8.48
N HIS A 311 2.97 26.20 8.97
CA HIS A 311 2.37 25.14 9.75
C HIS A 311 1.57 24.20 8.84
N ILE A 312 1.77 22.91 9.04
CA ILE A 312 1.17 21.82 8.28
C ILE A 312 0.28 21.05 9.26
N ASP A 313 -1.03 21.14 9.06
CA ASP A 313 -1.99 20.41 9.88
C ASP A 313 -1.98 18.90 9.58
N PRO A 314 -2.59 18.08 10.47
CA PRO A 314 -2.67 16.63 10.26
C PRO A 314 -3.33 16.26 8.92
N PHE A 315 -4.37 16.98 8.50
CA PHE A 315 -5.07 16.68 7.25
C PHE A 315 -4.17 16.89 6.02
N ALA A 316 -3.48 18.03 5.91
CA ALA A 316 -2.56 18.30 4.81
C ALA A 316 -1.35 17.37 4.83
N ALA A 317 -0.86 16.98 6.02
CA ALA A 317 0.17 15.96 6.17
C ALA A 317 -0.28 14.60 5.62
N MET A 318 -1.48 14.14 6.00
CA MET A 318 -2.05 12.88 5.51
C MET A 318 -2.33 12.90 4.00
N ASN A 319 -2.59 14.08 3.44
CA ASN A 319 -2.86 14.31 2.03
C ASN A 319 -1.60 14.63 1.19
N GLY A 320 -0.43 14.12 1.59
CA GLY A 320 0.73 14.00 0.71
C GLY A 320 1.95 14.85 1.08
N ILE A 321 1.86 15.71 2.11
CA ILE A 321 3.04 16.46 2.57
C ILE A 321 3.99 15.52 3.31
N SER A 322 5.26 15.52 2.91
CA SER A 322 6.30 14.70 3.52
C SER A 322 7.57 15.51 3.78
N ARG A 323 8.49 14.98 4.58
CA ARG A 323 9.82 15.59 4.79
C ARG A 323 10.65 15.70 3.50
N PHE A 324 10.32 14.92 2.46
CA PHE A 324 10.97 15.02 1.15
C PHE A 324 10.45 16.20 0.32
N SER A 325 9.33 16.80 0.73
CA SER A 325 8.72 17.97 0.09
C SER A 325 9.18 19.30 0.71
N GLU A 326 9.87 19.25 1.85
CA GLU A 326 10.36 20.40 2.60
C GLU A 326 11.60 21.02 1.93
N ASP A 327 11.66 22.34 1.88
CA ASP A 327 12.78 23.14 1.35
C ASP A 327 13.48 23.90 2.50
N SER A 328 14.81 23.87 2.50
CA SER A 328 15.69 24.61 3.40
C SER A 328 15.40 26.11 3.57
N ARG A 329 14.72 26.75 2.61
CA ARG A 329 14.40 28.19 2.66
C ARG A 329 13.24 28.53 3.62
N TRP A 330 12.52 27.52 4.07
CA TRP A 330 11.31 27.63 4.87
C TRP A 330 11.47 26.89 6.20
N ARG A 331 10.69 27.30 7.20
CA ARG A 331 10.58 26.58 8.46
C ARG A 331 9.22 25.90 8.51
N TYR A 332 9.18 24.66 8.99
CA TYR A 332 7.95 23.87 9.04
C TYR A 332 7.60 23.51 10.48
N SER A 333 6.33 23.68 10.85
CA SER A 333 5.77 23.16 12.09
C SER A 333 4.70 22.10 11.78
N LYS A 334 4.73 21.00 12.54
CA LYS A 334 3.72 19.93 12.52
C LYS A 334 3.17 19.70 13.92
N GLU A 335 3.03 20.77 14.69
CA GLU A 335 2.48 20.71 16.04
C GLU A 335 1.03 20.23 15.99
N GLU A 336 0.76 19.04 16.52
CA GLU A 336 -0.58 18.43 16.50
C GLU A 336 -1.43 18.92 17.70
N GLY A 337 -2.75 18.86 17.58
CA GLY A 337 -3.67 19.16 18.69
C GLY A 337 -3.95 20.65 18.94
N ILE A 338 -3.64 21.53 17.99
CA ILE A 338 -3.98 22.96 18.06
C ILE A 338 -5.46 23.16 17.74
N SER A 339 -6.18 23.84 18.62
CA SER A 339 -7.59 24.21 18.40
C SER A 339 -7.72 25.35 17.37
N LEU A 340 -8.88 25.48 16.72
CA LEU A 340 -9.05 26.49 15.66
C LEU A 340 -8.83 27.93 16.15
N ASP A 341 -9.28 28.20 17.37
CA ASP A 341 -9.20 29.53 18.00
C ASP A 341 -7.76 29.88 18.41
N GLU A 342 -6.92 28.87 18.65
CA GLU A 342 -5.53 29.06 19.04
C GLU A 342 -4.61 29.41 17.87
N TYR A 343 -4.99 29.12 16.61
CA TYR A 343 -4.14 29.42 15.46
C TYR A 343 -3.78 30.90 15.38
N GLY A 344 -4.73 31.79 15.67
CA GLY A 344 -4.50 33.24 15.69
C GLY A 344 -3.50 33.71 16.76
N ASN A 345 -3.28 32.90 17.80
CA ASN A 345 -2.31 33.19 18.86
C ASN A 345 -0.91 32.64 18.55
N ARG A 346 -0.77 31.76 17.55
CA ARG A 346 0.52 31.21 17.14
C ARG A 346 1.19 32.11 16.09
N ASN A 347 2.53 32.11 16.09
CA ASN A 347 3.34 32.91 15.16
C ASN A 347 3.59 32.17 13.83
N PHE A 348 2.54 31.63 13.21
CA PHE A 348 2.63 31.01 11.90
C PHE A 348 2.46 32.06 10.79
N THR A 349 3.33 32.05 9.78
CA THR A 349 3.15 32.92 8.61
C THR A 349 2.16 32.31 7.64
N PHE A 350 2.28 31.02 7.36
CA PHE A 350 1.39 30.28 6.48
C PHE A 350 0.79 29.08 7.20
N LEU A 351 -0.46 28.78 6.88
CA LEU A 351 -1.19 27.61 7.37
C LEU A 351 -1.68 26.80 6.19
N LEU A 352 -1.40 25.50 6.18
CA LEU A 352 -2.05 24.54 5.30
C LEU A 352 -3.00 23.73 6.15
N ASN A 353 -4.30 23.80 5.85
CA ASN A 353 -5.32 23.09 6.60
C ASN A 353 -6.55 22.68 5.79
N GLU A 354 -7.46 21.93 6.42
CA GLU A 354 -8.74 21.53 5.82
C GLU A 354 -9.85 22.60 5.87
N HIS A 355 -9.71 23.63 6.72
CA HIS A 355 -10.77 24.61 6.94
C HIS A 355 -10.68 25.82 6.00
N PRO A 356 -11.79 26.26 5.39
CA PRO A 356 -11.80 27.40 4.48
C PRO A 356 -11.63 28.75 5.17
N TYR A 357 -11.87 28.82 6.48
CA TYR A 357 -11.77 30.04 7.28
C TYR A 357 -11.05 29.77 8.60
N ILE A 358 -10.13 30.67 8.96
CA ILE A 358 -9.40 30.67 10.23
C ILE A 358 -9.25 32.12 10.69
N ASP A 359 -9.58 32.41 11.94
CA ASP A 359 -9.43 33.75 12.50
C ASP A 359 -7.96 34.21 12.51
N GLY A 360 -7.74 35.46 12.08
CA GLY A 360 -6.39 36.05 11.98
C GLY A 360 -5.61 35.68 10.72
N PHE A 361 -6.18 34.86 9.84
CA PHE A 361 -5.56 34.46 8.58
C PHE A 361 -6.47 34.74 7.38
N LYS A 362 -5.85 35.05 6.24
CA LYS A 362 -6.54 35.21 4.96
C LYS A 362 -6.31 33.97 4.12
N CYS A 363 -7.38 33.39 3.60
CA CYS A 363 -7.27 32.29 2.65
C CYS A 363 -6.69 32.79 1.31
N LEU A 364 -5.53 32.25 0.95
CA LEU A 364 -4.75 32.68 -0.21
C LEU A 364 -5.15 31.92 -1.47
N PHE A 365 -5.31 30.60 -1.36
CA PHE A 365 -5.80 29.72 -2.42
C PHE A 365 -6.21 28.37 -1.86
N ALA A 366 -7.10 27.68 -2.57
CA ALA A 366 -7.51 26.33 -2.28
C ALA A 366 -6.94 25.35 -3.31
N VAL A 367 -6.67 24.12 -2.89
CA VAL A 367 -6.28 23.02 -3.75
C VAL A 367 -7.36 21.96 -3.74
N GLU A 368 -7.80 21.62 -4.93
CA GLU A 368 -8.81 20.60 -5.14
C GLU A 368 -8.22 19.20 -4.94
N GLY A 369 -8.98 18.34 -4.26
CA GLY A 369 -8.73 16.92 -4.13
C GLY A 369 -9.88 16.10 -4.70
N PHE A 370 -9.62 14.83 -5.00
CA PHE A 370 -10.66 13.89 -5.42
C PHE A 370 -11.79 13.80 -4.38
N SER A 371 -13.05 13.89 -4.82
CA SER A 371 -14.23 13.74 -3.95
C SER A 371 -15.14 12.60 -4.38
N GLY A 372 -15.33 12.39 -5.69
CA GLY A 372 -16.21 11.33 -6.19
C GLY A 372 -16.10 11.07 -7.68
N ALA A 373 -16.84 10.09 -8.17
CA ALA A 373 -16.92 9.73 -9.58
C ALA A 373 -18.37 9.57 -10.01
N GLN A 374 -18.73 10.12 -11.17
CA GLN A 374 -20.06 9.96 -11.76
C GLN A 374 -19.97 9.51 -13.22
N LEU A 375 -20.93 8.69 -13.62
CA LEU A 375 -21.11 8.28 -15.01
C LEU A 375 -21.78 9.42 -15.78
N GLN A 376 -21.20 9.78 -16.92
CA GLN A 376 -21.76 10.78 -17.82
C GLN A 376 -21.94 10.23 -19.23
N ILE A 377 -22.89 10.78 -19.96
CA ILE A 377 -23.09 10.49 -21.39
C ILE A 377 -22.09 11.35 -22.17
N GLY A 378 -20.93 10.77 -22.50
CA GLY A 378 -19.84 11.45 -23.21
C GLY A 378 -18.49 10.76 -23.01
N PHE A 379 -17.43 11.24 -23.66
CA PHE A 379 -16.07 10.76 -23.43
C PHE A 379 -15.26 11.81 -22.63
N PRO A 380 -14.62 11.45 -21.51
CA PRO A 380 -14.59 10.12 -20.88
C PRO A 380 -15.93 9.76 -20.19
N PRO A 381 -16.31 8.46 -20.15
CA PRO A 381 -17.60 8.01 -19.60
C PRO A 381 -17.72 8.16 -18.08
N VAL A 382 -16.59 8.36 -17.39
CA VAL A 382 -16.53 8.62 -15.95
C VAL A 382 -15.88 9.98 -15.73
N LEU A 383 -16.62 10.89 -15.12
CA LEU A 383 -16.11 12.18 -14.66
C LEU A 383 -15.70 12.06 -13.19
N LEU A 384 -14.49 12.50 -12.87
CA LEU A 384 -14.02 12.58 -11.48
C LEU A 384 -14.27 13.99 -10.96
N PHE A 385 -15.10 14.10 -9.93
CA PHE A 385 -15.33 15.35 -9.23
C PHE A 385 -14.20 15.64 -8.27
N LYS A 386 -13.82 16.91 -8.26
CA LYS A 386 -12.85 17.45 -7.33
C LYS A 386 -13.52 18.57 -6.54
N GLU A 387 -13.13 18.69 -5.30
CA GLU A 387 -13.59 19.74 -4.39
C GLU A 387 -12.37 20.30 -3.68
N ALA A 388 -12.44 21.56 -3.25
CA ALA A 388 -11.43 22.13 -2.37
C ALA A 388 -11.31 21.28 -1.10
N LYS A 389 -10.12 20.72 -0.86
CA LYS A 389 -9.83 19.90 0.33
C LYS A 389 -8.77 20.54 1.23
N VAL A 390 -7.79 21.20 0.64
CA VAL A 390 -6.71 21.86 1.41
C VAL A 390 -6.69 23.34 1.06
N PHE A 391 -6.73 24.18 2.08
CA PHE A 391 -6.70 25.62 1.99
C PHE A 391 -5.34 26.11 2.51
N VAL A 392 -4.76 27.06 1.77
CA VAL A 392 -3.52 27.72 2.17
C VAL A 392 -3.86 29.11 2.63
N HIS A 393 -3.58 29.40 3.89
CA HIS A 393 -3.82 30.70 4.50
C HIS A 393 -2.52 31.42 4.79
N GLY A 394 -2.57 32.74 4.79
CA GLY A 394 -1.48 33.61 5.16
C GLY A 394 -1.89 34.54 6.30
N SER A 395 -0.98 34.77 7.25
CA SER A 395 -1.25 35.59 8.42
C SER A 395 -1.55 37.03 8.01
N LEU A 396 -2.62 37.62 8.57
CA LEU A 396 -2.93 39.03 8.38
C LEU A 396 -1.91 39.96 9.06
N ARG A 397 -1.11 39.43 9.99
CA ARG A 397 -0.06 40.19 10.69
C ARG A 397 1.21 40.35 9.86
N ASP A 398 1.39 39.52 8.84
CA ASP A 398 2.61 39.49 8.04
C ASP A 398 2.42 40.31 6.76
N GLN A 399 3.08 41.47 6.70
CA GLN A 399 2.97 42.39 5.56
C GLN A 399 3.47 41.79 4.26
N ASP A 400 4.41 40.83 4.31
CA ASP A 400 4.97 40.19 3.11
C ASP A 400 3.93 39.31 2.39
N VAL A 401 2.95 38.79 3.13
CA VAL A 401 1.83 38.02 2.55
C VAL A 401 0.93 38.93 1.72
N ALA A 402 0.72 40.17 2.16
CA ALA A 402 -0.13 41.15 1.48
C ALA A 402 0.52 41.72 0.21
N LEU A 403 1.85 41.69 0.10
CA LEU A 403 2.60 42.16 -1.08
C LEU A 403 2.42 41.27 -2.32
N LEU A 404 1.96 40.03 -2.14
CA LEU A 404 1.76 39.07 -3.23
C LEU A 404 0.28 39.01 -3.66
N SER A 405 0.05 38.94 -4.97
CA SER A 405 -1.28 38.71 -5.52
C SER A 405 -1.66 37.24 -5.39
N TRP A 406 -2.65 36.94 -4.54
CA TRP A 406 -3.19 35.60 -4.36
C TRP A 406 -4.57 35.48 -5.01
N PRO A 407 -4.90 34.33 -5.63
CA PRO A 407 -6.17 34.14 -6.34
C PRO A 407 -7.38 34.13 -5.39
N GLY A 408 -7.17 33.96 -4.08
CA GLY A 408 -8.22 33.81 -3.08
C GLY A 408 -8.76 32.38 -3.05
N CYS A 409 -9.55 32.11 -2.03
CA CYS A 409 -10.36 30.89 -1.91
C CYS A 409 -11.80 31.32 -2.17
N LEU A 410 -12.34 30.93 -3.33
CA LEU A 410 -13.76 31.05 -3.65
C LEU A 410 -14.47 29.77 -3.26
#